data_AF-A0A936GDH3-F1
#
_entry.id   AF-A0A936GDH3-F1
#
_cell.length_a   1.000
_cell.length_b   1.000
_cell.length_c   1.000
_cell.angle_alpha   90.00
_cell.angle_beta   90.00
_cell.angle_gamma   90.00
#
_symmetry.space_group_name_H-M   'P 1'
#
loop_
_entity.id
_entity.type
_entity.pdbx_description
1 polymer ?
#
loop_
_entity_poly.entity_id
_entity_poly.type
_entity_poly.pdbx_seq_one_letter_code
_entity_poly.pdbx_strand_id
1 'polypeptide(L)'
;MYEIFNEPYVNEQVNDGGYADAVCQTIRANDPDNIIIIGSKNYSRDPEYGASFYRHGNIAGTWHGYVENNHQADWIGKTNWNNGTGVVVTEWGRDFTGDGGLVQTYKNAGVIHCPWSINNKQIDGDEKWSSFVAGMTKISHWTDSDLSASGKWMREMMRGYGYNPPPKKDDDLVSLSVCADKIIRLPLATSTLSATATSDFGTVDVEWKQISGPNTAVIDSYSNQNINLSNLKLGKYIFKISATNGIDIQEKNVTVSVVTQYYSIPENGELIDNISDNNIATLWGGAWTIFDDSKDKGASIITDANNLPANQTILASYTLDKGAWQYNPYCGVEVSLQKSGEPFDLSSCEKITYKYKGPAHEFRAEMSIINDYDYHKTAVPLATNWTSVSINWNELTQDPNWGTDVGSINKMDIIKFSWQVSAASGSGTIEIDDLTCVGATGPSVAFPPVAYAGEDFSVANTSAILDGSLSFDMEGRNISYIWSQIAEIQQHQSKIL
;
A
#
# COMPACT_ATOMS: atom_id res chain seq x y z
N MET A 1 23.33 6.14 -31.50
CA MET A 1 24.54 6.26 -32.36
C MET A 1 24.75 4.92 -33.04
N TYR A 2 25.06 4.91 -34.32
CA TYR A 2 25.42 3.69 -35.06
C TYR A 2 26.89 3.73 -35.41
N GLU A 3 27.70 2.80 -34.93
CA GLU A 3 29.06 2.61 -35.44
C GLU A 3 29.05 1.52 -36.49
N ILE A 4 29.21 1.90 -37.76
CA ILE A 4 28.93 0.99 -38.88
C ILE A 4 30.15 0.14 -39.27
N PHE A 5 31.34 0.50 -38.80
CA PHE A 5 32.57 -0.26 -39.00
C PHE A 5 33.61 0.16 -37.95
N ASN A 6 34.01 -0.76 -37.05
CA ASN A 6 34.95 -0.52 -35.95
C ASN A 6 36.34 -0.09 -36.44
N GLU A 7 37.04 -0.97 -37.16
CA GLU A 7 38.46 -0.78 -37.52
C GLU A 7 38.80 -1.22 -38.95
N PRO A 8 38.54 -0.38 -39.96
CA PRO A 8 38.96 -0.67 -41.33
C PRO A 8 40.48 -0.79 -41.48
N TYR A 9 40.94 -1.83 -42.17
CA TYR A 9 42.37 -2.01 -42.50
C TYR A 9 42.77 -1.27 -43.80
N VAL A 10 44.07 -1.06 -44.04
CA VAL A 10 44.64 -0.20 -45.10
C VAL A 10 44.10 -0.38 -46.52
N ASN A 11 43.48 -1.53 -46.84
CA ASN A 11 43.00 -1.87 -48.19
C ASN A 11 41.48 -1.99 -48.30
N GLU A 12 40.73 -1.67 -47.23
CA GLU A 12 39.27 -1.79 -47.23
C GLU A 12 38.62 -0.49 -47.70
N GLN A 13 37.93 -0.55 -48.84
CA GLN A 13 37.20 0.57 -49.45
C GLN A 13 35.92 0.90 -48.67
N VAL A 14 36.04 1.21 -47.39
CA VAL A 14 34.90 1.62 -46.54
C VAL A 14 34.37 2.98 -46.97
N ASN A 15 35.26 3.86 -47.44
CA ASN A 15 34.97 5.25 -47.77
C ASN A 15 34.86 5.54 -49.28
N ASP A 16 35.10 4.59 -50.19
CA ASP A 16 35.02 4.84 -51.65
C ASP A 16 33.58 4.72 -52.21
N GLY A 17 32.58 5.18 -51.45
CA GLY A 17 31.18 5.29 -51.91
C GLY A 17 30.39 3.98 -52.02
N GLY A 18 30.90 2.87 -51.46
CA GLY A 18 30.24 1.56 -51.50
C GLY A 18 29.48 1.21 -50.21
N TYR A 19 30.22 0.81 -49.18
CA TYR A 19 29.64 0.28 -47.93
C TYR A 19 28.97 1.35 -47.07
N ALA A 20 29.73 2.38 -46.68
CA ALA A 20 29.25 3.37 -45.74
C ALA A 20 28.04 4.15 -46.28
N ASP A 21 28.05 4.48 -47.57
CA ASP A 21 26.96 5.21 -48.24
C ASP A 21 25.67 4.39 -48.27
N ALA A 22 25.74 3.10 -48.63
CA ALA A 22 24.59 2.20 -48.67
C ALA A 22 23.99 1.97 -47.27
N VAL A 23 24.83 1.78 -46.25
CA VAL A 23 24.39 1.61 -44.86
C VAL A 23 23.80 2.92 -44.33
N CYS A 24 24.43 4.06 -44.58
CA CYS A 24 23.90 5.37 -44.18
C CYS A 24 22.55 5.66 -44.82
N GLN A 25 22.37 5.40 -46.12
CA GLN A 25 21.08 5.58 -46.79
C GLN A 25 19.99 4.69 -46.19
N THR A 26 20.33 3.44 -45.87
CA THR A 26 19.40 2.49 -45.23
C THR A 26 19.01 2.95 -43.84
N ILE A 27 19.98 3.37 -43.02
CA ILE A 27 19.72 3.94 -41.69
C ILE A 27 18.85 5.19 -41.85
N ARG A 28 19.21 6.15 -42.71
CA ARG A 28 18.47 7.41 -42.89
C ARG A 28 17.05 7.24 -43.42
N ALA A 29 16.76 6.15 -44.12
CA ALA A 29 15.39 5.82 -44.53
C ALA A 29 14.49 5.42 -43.34
N ASN A 30 15.07 4.99 -42.20
CA ASN A 30 14.36 4.49 -41.02
C ASN A 30 14.60 5.34 -39.76
N ASP A 31 15.75 6.01 -39.69
CA ASP A 31 16.26 6.80 -38.57
C ASP A 31 16.96 8.05 -39.14
N PRO A 32 16.21 9.16 -39.30
CA PRO A 32 16.65 10.31 -40.07
C PRO A 32 17.73 11.15 -39.36
N ASP A 33 17.90 11.03 -38.04
CA ASP A 33 18.64 11.99 -37.24
C ASP A 33 19.69 11.40 -36.30
N ASN A 34 19.71 10.10 -36.01
CA ASN A 34 20.77 9.55 -35.16
C ASN A 34 22.17 9.74 -35.75
N ILE A 35 23.17 9.94 -34.87
CA ILE A 35 24.58 10.04 -35.28
C ILE A 35 25.05 8.69 -35.84
N ILE A 36 25.61 8.71 -37.05
CA ILE A 36 26.28 7.56 -37.66
C ILE A 36 27.79 7.80 -37.62
N ILE A 37 28.52 6.86 -37.03
CA ILE A 37 29.96 6.89 -36.81
C ILE A 37 30.62 5.92 -37.81
N ILE A 38 31.58 6.43 -38.57
CA ILE A 38 32.24 5.70 -39.66
C ILE A 38 33.72 5.54 -39.32
N GLY A 39 34.17 4.29 -39.23
CA GLY A 39 35.58 3.95 -39.11
C GLY A 39 36.40 4.37 -40.32
N SER A 40 37.71 4.52 -40.12
CA SER A 40 38.63 4.89 -41.18
C SER A 40 39.75 3.85 -41.33
N LYS A 41 40.52 3.97 -42.41
CA LYS A 41 41.75 3.20 -42.59
C LYS A 41 42.67 3.27 -41.36
N ASN A 42 43.65 2.36 -41.32
CA ASN A 42 44.66 2.26 -40.28
C ASN A 42 44.08 1.94 -38.89
N TYR A 43 43.03 1.13 -38.80
CA TYR A 43 42.33 0.84 -37.54
C TYR A 43 41.71 2.11 -36.96
N SER A 44 40.94 2.82 -37.77
CA SER A 44 40.28 4.07 -37.38
C SER A 44 41.27 5.11 -36.83
N ARG A 45 42.42 5.29 -37.51
CA ARG A 45 43.42 6.31 -37.13
C ARG A 45 43.42 7.53 -38.04
N ASP A 46 42.43 7.70 -38.91
CA ASP A 46 42.35 8.85 -39.82
C ASP A 46 40.88 9.33 -39.92
N PRO A 47 40.30 9.85 -38.82
CA PRO A 47 38.87 10.16 -38.70
C PRO A 47 38.40 11.21 -39.71
N GLU A 48 39.30 12.07 -40.20
CA GLU A 48 39.02 13.07 -41.22
C GLU A 48 38.54 12.44 -42.55
N TYR A 49 38.96 11.20 -42.85
CA TYR A 49 38.53 10.50 -44.06
C TYR A 49 37.20 9.76 -43.87
N GLY A 50 36.88 9.33 -42.65
CA GLY A 50 35.67 8.55 -42.34
C GLY A 50 34.37 9.31 -42.64
N ALA A 51 34.31 10.61 -42.38
CA ALA A 51 33.09 11.41 -42.58
C ALA A 51 33.14 12.43 -43.74
N SER A 52 34.21 12.42 -44.54
CA SER A 52 34.38 13.36 -45.65
C SER A 52 33.26 13.29 -46.72
N PHE A 53 32.36 12.32 -46.62
CA PHE A 53 31.12 12.18 -47.40
C PHE A 53 29.93 12.86 -46.70
N TYR A 54 29.91 14.19 -46.73
CA TYR A 54 28.92 15.07 -46.09
C TYR A 54 27.47 14.96 -46.62
N ARG A 55 27.09 13.92 -47.35
CA ARG A 55 25.79 13.87 -48.05
C ARG A 55 24.58 13.63 -47.14
N HIS A 56 24.78 13.20 -45.88
CA HIS A 56 23.70 12.62 -45.07
C HIS A 56 23.37 13.31 -43.74
N GLY A 57 24.08 14.36 -43.31
CA GLY A 57 23.86 15.01 -42.00
C GLY A 57 24.08 14.08 -40.80
N ASN A 58 24.46 14.62 -39.64
CA ASN A 58 24.73 13.84 -38.41
C ASN A 58 25.67 12.62 -38.62
N ILE A 59 26.76 12.82 -39.36
CA ILE A 59 27.82 11.82 -39.56
C ILE A 59 29.06 12.23 -38.76
N ALA A 60 29.71 11.26 -38.13
CA ALA A 60 30.98 11.42 -37.44
C ALA A 60 32.01 10.38 -37.92
N GLY A 61 33.30 10.74 -37.89
CA GLY A 61 34.38 9.76 -37.96
C GLY A 61 34.68 9.17 -36.58
N THR A 62 35.36 8.03 -36.52
CA THR A 62 35.96 7.56 -35.26
C THR A 62 37.48 7.55 -35.29
N TRP A 63 38.05 7.76 -34.10
CA TRP A 63 39.46 7.58 -33.80
C TRP A 63 39.65 6.47 -32.76
N HIS A 64 40.57 5.54 -33.01
CA HIS A 64 40.99 4.53 -32.05
C HIS A 64 42.44 4.73 -31.60
N GLY A 65 42.69 4.71 -30.29
CA GLY A 65 44.02 4.98 -29.73
C GLY A 65 44.40 4.08 -28.56
N TYR A 66 45.55 3.42 -28.65
CA TYR A 66 46.14 2.66 -27.53
C TYR A 66 47.51 3.22 -27.16
N VAL A 67 47.86 3.19 -25.88
CA VAL A 67 49.20 3.61 -25.41
C VAL A 67 50.30 2.68 -25.94
N GLU A 68 49.97 1.40 -26.15
CA GLU A 68 50.85 0.44 -26.80
C GLU A 68 51.04 0.79 -28.29
N ASN A 69 52.18 0.38 -28.86
CA ASN A 69 52.54 0.64 -30.27
C ASN A 69 52.59 2.12 -30.68
N ASN A 70 52.64 3.04 -29.71
CA ASN A 70 52.82 4.47 -29.90
C ASN A 70 51.64 5.17 -30.64
N HIS A 71 50.42 4.62 -30.61
CA HIS A 71 49.27 5.23 -31.29
C HIS A 71 48.92 6.61 -30.70
N GLN A 72 49.22 6.86 -29.42
CA GLN A 72 49.06 8.16 -28.78
C GLN A 72 49.88 9.27 -29.46
N ALA A 73 51.06 8.95 -29.99
CA ALA A 73 51.90 9.94 -30.67
C ALA A 73 51.30 10.37 -32.01
N ASP A 74 50.59 9.47 -32.70
CA ASP A 74 49.95 9.74 -33.99
C ASP A 74 48.85 10.82 -33.84
N TRP A 75 48.09 10.83 -32.75
CA TRP A 75 47.11 11.88 -32.50
C TRP A 75 47.74 13.18 -32.01
N ILE A 76 48.60 13.09 -30.98
CA ILE A 76 49.20 14.28 -30.34
C ILE A 76 50.04 15.08 -31.34
N GLY A 77 50.63 14.41 -32.35
CA GLY A 77 51.42 15.04 -33.40
C GLY A 77 50.64 15.50 -34.65
N LYS A 78 49.35 15.16 -34.80
CA LYS A 78 48.57 15.49 -36.00
C LYS A 78 48.04 16.93 -35.94
N THR A 79 48.49 17.78 -36.86
CA THR A 79 47.86 19.07 -37.14
C THR A 79 46.65 18.85 -38.05
N ASN A 80 45.50 19.48 -37.73
CA ASN A 80 44.24 19.32 -38.46
C ASN A 80 43.66 17.88 -38.46
N TRP A 81 43.72 17.21 -37.32
CA TRP A 81 43.35 15.78 -37.13
C TRP A 81 41.92 15.40 -37.53
N ASN A 82 40.99 16.35 -37.62
CA ASN A 82 39.62 16.09 -38.08
C ASN A 82 39.22 16.81 -39.37
N ASN A 83 39.97 17.82 -39.82
CA ASN A 83 39.61 18.60 -41.00
C ASN A 83 38.15 19.13 -41.01
N GLY A 84 37.61 19.49 -39.84
CA GLY A 84 36.23 19.95 -39.67
C GLY A 84 35.17 18.85 -39.51
N THR A 85 35.55 17.58 -39.65
CA THR A 85 34.69 16.42 -39.38
C THR A 85 34.36 16.31 -37.88
N GLY A 86 33.10 16.00 -37.55
CA GLY A 86 32.73 15.59 -36.19
C GLY A 86 33.37 14.24 -35.85
N VAL A 87 33.90 14.07 -34.64
CA VAL A 87 34.60 12.84 -34.25
C VAL A 87 34.10 12.33 -32.91
N VAL A 88 33.88 11.02 -32.84
CA VAL A 88 33.60 10.28 -31.61
C VAL A 88 34.71 9.23 -31.46
N VAL A 89 35.43 9.24 -30.34
CA VAL A 89 36.48 8.24 -30.06
C VAL A 89 35.79 6.98 -29.52
N THR A 90 35.37 6.06 -30.40
CA THR A 90 34.59 4.89 -29.98
C THR A 90 35.42 3.82 -29.27
N GLU A 91 36.75 3.88 -29.38
CA GLU A 91 37.64 2.92 -28.72
C GLU A 91 38.97 3.55 -28.32
N TRP A 92 39.45 3.30 -27.10
CA TRP A 92 40.84 3.58 -26.72
C TRP A 92 41.27 2.77 -25.49
N GLY A 93 42.57 2.53 -25.34
CA GLY A 93 43.09 1.76 -24.21
C GLY A 93 44.36 2.35 -23.61
N ARG A 94 44.46 2.24 -22.29
CA ARG A 94 45.66 2.59 -21.51
C ARG A 94 46.64 1.43 -21.41
N ASP A 95 47.83 1.71 -20.89
CA ASP A 95 48.75 0.72 -20.34
C ASP A 95 48.83 0.86 -18.80
N PHE A 96 49.51 -0.07 -18.11
CA PHE A 96 49.70 -0.04 -16.66
C PHE A 96 50.32 1.24 -16.15
N THR A 97 51.21 1.82 -16.95
CA THR A 97 51.95 3.03 -16.61
C THR A 97 51.11 4.31 -16.71
N GLY A 98 50.01 4.27 -17.47
CA GLY A 98 49.10 5.41 -17.63
C GLY A 98 48.35 5.38 -18.97
N ASP A 99 47.60 6.45 -19.23
CA ASP A 99 46.83 6.66 -20.46
C ASP A 99 47.63 7.39 -21.56
N GLY A 100 48.92 7.67 -21.33
CA GLY A 100 49.77 8.36 -22.30
C GLY A 100 49.32 9.78 -22.64
N GLY A 101 48.45 10.40 -21.83
CA GLY A 101 47.87 11.72 -22.11
C GLY A 101 46.66 11.71 -23.05
N LEU A 102 46.16 10.53 -23.45
CA LEU A 102 44.99 10.39 -24.31
C LEU A 102 43.76 11.06 -23.72
N VAL A 103 43.46 10.85 -22.43
CA VAL A 103 42.28 11.45 -21.79
C VAL A 103 42.33 12.97 -21.83
N GLN A 104 43.46 13.56 -21.44
CA GLN A 104 43.59 15.02 -21.45
C GLN A 104 43.46 15.57 -22.88
N THR A 105 43.97 14.83 -23.85
CA THR A 105 43.86 15.18 -25.26
C THR A 105 42.41 15.17 -25.72
N TYR A 106 41.62 14.16 -25.35
CA TYR A 106 40.20 14.09 -25.65
C TYR A 106 39.40 15.20 -24.96
N LYS A 107 39.74 15.54 -23.69
CA LYS A 107 39.18 16.71 -22.97
C LYS A 107 39.42 18.00 -23.75
N ASN A 108 40.67 18.23 -24.15
CA ASN A 108 41.06 19.45 -24.86
C ASN A 108 40.39 19.53 -26.25
N ALA A 109 40.18 18.39 -26.90
CA ALA A 109 39.48 18.31 -28.17
C ALA A 109 37.95 18.40 -28.05
N GLY A 110 37.39 18.24 -26.85
CA GLY A 110 35.94 18.26 -26.62
C GLY A 110 35.19 17.10 -27.27
N VAL A 111 35.83 15.93 -27.41
CA VAL A 111 35.25 14.75 -28.05
C VAL A 111 34.65 13.77 -27.05
N ILE A 112 33.57 13.10 -27.46
CA ILE A 112 33.04 11.92 -26.76
C ILE A 112 34.07 10.80 -26.91
N HIS A 113 34.34 10.04 -25.84
CA HIS A 113 35.23 8.89 -25.91
C HIS A 113 34.75 7.68 -25.09
N CYS A 114 35.07 6.47 -25.56
CA CYS A 114 34.73 5.22 -24.89
C CYS A 114 35.99 4.34 -24.68
N PRO A 115 36.36 4.02 -23.43
CA PRO A 115 37.52 3.20 -23.15
C PRO A 115 37.18 1.72 -23.37
N TRP A 116 38.13 1.01 -23.92
CA TRP A 116 38.13 -0.44 -24.04
C TRP A 116 38.71 -1.04 -22.74
N SER A 117 38.03 -1.96 -22.04
CA SER A 117 36.78 -2.67 -22.35
C SER A 117 36.07 -3.20 -21.11
N ILE A 118 34.78 -3.50 -21.24
CA ILE A 118 33.96 -4.17 -20.21
C ILE A 118 34.02 -5.70 -20.42
N ASN A 119 35.13 -6.31 -20.03
CA ASN A 119 35.28 -7.78 -20.00
C ASN A 119 36.22 -8.23 -18.87
N ASN A 120 36.42 -9.54 -18.75
CA ASN A 120 37.19 -10.25 -17.74
C ASN A 120 38.35 -11.08 -18.33
N LYS A 121 38.80 -10.76 -19.56
CA LYS A 121 39.82 -11.54 -20.26
C LYS A 121 41.19 -11.32 -19.62
N GLN A 122 41.96 -12.40 -19.51
CA GLN A 122 43.37 -12.35 -19.13
C GLN A 122 44.24 -12.58 -20.37
N ILE A 123 45.28 -11.77 -20.54
CA ILE A 123 46.28 -11.92 -21.61
C ILE A 123 47.65 -11.94 -20.94
N ASP A 124 48.43 -13.01 -21.17
CA ASP A 124 49.77 -13.24 -20.60
C ASP A 124 49.86 -13.10 -19.07
N GLY A 125 48.81 -13.52 -18.37
CA GLY A 125 48.74 -13.47 -16.91
C GLY A 125 48.23 -12.16 -16.33
N ASP A 126 47.76 -11.23 -17.17
CA ASP A 126 47.37 -9.88 -16.75
C ASP A 126 46.01 -9.42 -17.33
N GLU A 127 45.34 -8.49 -16.65
CA GLU A 127 44.03 -7.92 -17.01
C GLU A 127 44.16 -6.56 -17.72
N LYS A 128 45.24 -6.37 -18.48
CA LYS A 128 45.65 -5.13 -19.21
C LYS A 128 44.51 -4.16 -19.56
N TRP A 129 43.58 -4.59 -20.42
CA TRP A 129 42.47 -3.77 -20.93
C TRP A 129 41.10 -4.19 -20.42
N SER A 130 41.06 -5.13 -19.48
CA SER A 130 39.84 -5.75 -18.98
C SER A 130 39.36 -5.00 -17.74
N SER A 131 38.09 -4.61 -17.68
CA SER A 131 37.54 -3.91 -16.50
C SER A 131 37.41 -4.82 -15.27
N PHE A 132 37.29 -6.14 -15.47
CA PHE A 132 37.06 -7.10 -14.40
C PHE A 132 38.25 -8.04 -14.20
N VAL A 133 38.37 -8.55 -12.97
CA VAL A 133 39.34 -9.61 -12.64
C VAL A 133 39.07 -10.90 -13.43
N ALA A 134 40.09 -11.72 -13.67
CA ALA A 134 39.94 -12.96 -14.42
C ALA A 134 38.89 -13.90 -13.78
N GLY A 135 38.06 -14.54 -14.63
CA GLY A 135 37.05 -15.52 -14.20
C GLY A 135 35.81 -14.94 -13.51
N MET A 136 35.68 -13.62 -13.46
CA MET A 136 34.52 -12.92 -12.91
C MET A 136 33.23 -13.28 -13.68
N THR A 137 32.15 -13.66 -13.00
CA THR A 137 30.88 -14.11 -13.62
C THR A 137 29.64 -13.25 -13.35
N LYS A 138 29.71 -12.24 -12.47
CA LYS A 138 28.52 -11.43 -12.16
C LYS A 138 28.17 -10.52 -13.35
N ILE A 139 26.89 -10.36 -13.57
CA ILE A 139 26.35 -9.51 -14.64
C ILE A 139 25.88 -8.13 -14.15
N SER A 140 25.82 -7.90 -12.84
CA SER A 140 25.40 -6.64 -12.22
C SER A 140 25.91 -6.51 -10.77
N HIS A 141 25.68 -5.34 -10.16
CA HIS A 141 26.04 -5.00 -8.76
C HIS A 141 27.51 -5.26 -8.41
N TRP A 142 28.41 -4.86 -9.31
CA TRP A 142 29.84 -5.05 -9.15
C TRP A 142 30.41 -4.23 -8.00
N THR A 143 31.27 -4.87 -7.21
CA THR A 143 32.01 -4.25 -6.10
C THR A 143 33.45 -3.96 -6.51
N ASP A 144 34.17 -3.21 -5.68
CA ASP A 144 35.59 -2.92 -5.90
C ASP A 144 36.47 -4.17 -6.02
N SER A 145 36.08 -5.29 -5.41
CA SER A 145 36.80 -6.57 -5.54
C SER A 145 36.61 -7.23 -6.91
N ASP A 146 35.54 -6.89 -7.63
CA ASP A 146 35.23 -7.47 -8.94
C ASP A 146 36.02 -6.79 -10.07
N LEU A 147 36.55 -5.59 -9.82
CA LEU A 147 37.24 -4.77 -10.81
C LEU A 147 38.75 -5.02 -10.83
N SER A 148 39.32 -5.09 -12.03
CA SER A 148 40.77 -5.08 -12.23
C SER A 148 41.37 -3.72 -11.86
N ALA A 149 42.71 -3.61 -11.85
CA ALA A 149 43.39 -2.33 -11.69
C ALA A 149 43.00 -1.32 -12.81
N SER A 150 42.83 -1.80 -14.05
CA SER A 150 42.41 -1.00 -15.19
C SER A 150 40.97 -0.53 -15.02
N GLY A 151 40.05 -1.43 -14.62
CA GLY A 151 38.63 -1.11 -14.39
C GLY A 151 38.40 -0.09 -13.28
N LYS A 152 39.15 -0.20 -12.16
CA LYS A 152 39.10 0.80 -11.07
C LYS A 152 39.51 2.17 -11.56
N TRP A 153 40.62 2.25 -12.28
CA TRP A 153 41.11 3.51 -12.81
C TRP A 153 40.13 4.13 -13.82
N MET A 154 39.59 3.33 -14.75
CA MET A 154 38.62 3.80 -15.74
C MET A 154 37.36 4.36 -15.07
N ARG A 155 36.85 3.69 -14.03
CA ARG A 155 35.70 4.16 -13.25
C ARG A 155 35.96 5.53 -12.62
N GLU A 156 37.09 5.69 -11.94
CA GLU A 156 37.42 6.96 -11.29
C GLU A 156 37.70 8.07 -12.30
N MET A 157 38.35 7.75 -13.43
CA MET A 157 38.55 8.68 -14.53
C MET A 157 37.22 9.17 -15.12
N MET A 158 36.26 8.26 -15.35
CA MET A 158 34.93 8.62 -15.85
C MET A 158 34.12 9.44 -14.84
N ARG A 159 34.19 9.10 -13.55
CA ARG A 159 33.55 9.89 -12.48
C ARG A 159 34.18 11.27 -12.32
N GLY A 160 35.49 11.36 -12.48
CA GLY A 160 36.28 12.59 -12.40
C GLY A 160 36.23 13.47 -13.66
N TYR A 161 35.52 13.06 -14.72
CA TYR A 161 35.40 13.82 -15.96
C TYR A 161 34.53 15.09 -15.83
N GLY A 162 33.96 15.33 -14.65
CA GLY A 162 33.10 16.49 -14.43
C GLY A 162 31.83 16.38 -15.28
N TYR A 163 31.09 15.28 -15.12
CA TYR A 163 29.73 15.22 -15.62
C TYR A 163 28.89 16.23 -14.82
N ASN A 164 28.70 17.42 -15.39
CA ASN A 164 27.42 18.09 -15.22
C ASN A 164 26.49 17.39 -16.20
N PRO A 165 25.58 16.53 -15.74
CA PRO A 165 24.53 16.06 -16.63
C PRO A 165 23.94 17.28 -17.34
N PRO A 166 23.71 17.27 -18.66
CA PRO A 166 22.54 18.00 -19.12
C PRO A 166 21.41 17.54 -18.18
N PRO A 167 20.61 18.46 -17.60
CA PRO A 167 19.50 18.04 -16.74
C PRO A 167 18.83 16.87 -17.45
N LYS A 168 18.67 15.74 -16.74
CA LYS A 168 18.03 14.51 -17.26
C LYS A 168 16.96 15.01 -18.22
N LYS A 169 17.08 14.69 -19.51
CA LYS A 169 15.94 14.95 -20.39
C LYS A 169 14.82 14.13 -19.75
N ASP A 170 13.77 14.78 -19.27
CA ASP A 170 12.72 14.17 -18.44
C ASP A 170 12.03 12.97 -19.14
N ASP A 171 12.37 12.76 -20.41
CA ASP A 171 11.86 11.81 -21.38
C ASP A 171 12.21 10.32 -21.08
N ASP A 172 13.11 9.97 -20.16
CA ASP A 172 13.43 8.56 -19.79
C ASP A 172 12.89 8.13 -18.41
N LEU A 173 12.06 8.97 -17.81
CA LEU A 173 11.59 8.78 -16.43
C LEU A 173 10.39 7.83 -16.38
N VAL A 174 10.47 6.87 -15.46
CA VAL A 174 9.25 6.22 -14.99
C VAL A 174 8.44 7.28 -14.26
N SER A 175 7.22 7.54 -14.74
CA SER A 175 6.25 8.35 -14.02
C SER A 175 5.37 7.43 -13.19
N LEU A 176 5.42 7.60 -11.87
CA LEU A 176 4.66 6.80 -10.90
C LEU A 176 3.77 7.68 -10.03
N SER A 177 2.46 7.46 -10.13
CA SER A 177 1.46 7.98 -9.22
C SER A 177 0.75 6.84 -8.49
N VAL A 178 0.34 7.09 -7.25
CA VAL A 178 -0.43 6.17 -6.42
C VAL A 178 -1.65 6.91 -5.88
N CYS A 179 -2.73 6.18 -5.59
CA CYS A 179 -3.92 6.77 -4.99
C CYS A 179 -3.60 7.47 -3.67
N ALA A 180 -4.48 8.40 -3.28
CA ALA A 180 -4.42 9.00 -1.96
C ALA A 180 -4.57 7.94 -0.85
N ASP A 181 -4.11 8.30 0.34
CA ASP A 181 -4.32 7.52 1.56
C ASP A 181 -5.81 7.20 1.74
N LYS A 182 -6.08 6.00 2.23
CA LYS A 182 -7.46 5.50 2.42
C LYS A 182 -7.77 5.35 3.90
N ILE A 183 -8.99 5.74 4.26
CA ILE A 183 -9.58 5.40 5.55
C ILE A 183 -10.67 4.38 5.29
N ILE A 184 -10.55 3.22 5.91
CA ILE A 184 -11.52 2.13 5.84
C ILE A 184 -12.18 2.00 7.20
N ARG A 185 -13.49 1.78 7.16
CA ARG A 185 -14.30 1.64 8.36
C ARG A 185 -14.75 0.20 8.47
N LEU A 186 -14.44 -0.45 9.58
CA LEU A 186 -15.01 -1.76 9.88
C LEU A 186 -16.56 -1.66 9.89
N PRO A 187 -17.28 -2.74 9.53
CA PRO A 187 -16.79 -4.10 9.29
C PRO A 187 -16.20 -4.33 7.89
N LEU A 188 -16.08 -3.30 7.04
CA LEU A 188 -15.45 -3.45 5.72
C LEU A 188 -13.96 -3.76 5.90
N ALA A 189 -13.58 -5.04 5.78
CA ALA A 189 -12.21 -5.52 5.95
C ALA A 189 -11.45 -5.64 4.60
N THR A 190 -11.86 -4.85 3.60
CA THR A 190 -11.33 -4.89 2.23
C THR A 190 -11.11 -3.49 1.68
N SER A 191 -10.18 -3.36 0.73
CA SER A 191 -9.87 -2.12 0.01
C SER A 191 -9.44 -2.40 -1.42
N THR A 192 -9.27 -1.34 -2.19
CA THR A 192 -8.48 -1.36 -3.42
C THR A 192 -7.34 -0.36 -3.31
N LEU A 193 -6.20 -0.62 -3.93
CA LEU A 193 -5.18 0.39 -4.17
C LEU A 193 -4.94 0.47 -5.68
N SER A 194 -4.76 1.69 -6.18
CA SER A 194 -4.53 1.95 -7.60
C SER A 194 -3.29 2.79 -7.77
N ALA A 195 -2.47 2.42 -8.73
CA ALA A 195 -1.33 3.20 -9.19
C ALA A 195 -1.43 3.41 -10.69
N THR A 196 -0.68 4.40 -11.19
CA THR A 196 -0.44 4.57 -12.61
C THR A 196 1.05 4.75 -12.81
N ALA A 197 1.64 3.75 -13.46
CA ALA A 197 3.04 3.71 -13.81
C ALA A 197 3.16 3.74 -15.34
N THR A 198 3.89 4.72 -15.86
CA THR A 198 4.10 4.93 -17.29
C THR A 198 5.57 5.23 -17.55
N SER A 199 6.02 4.92 -18.76
CA SER A 199 7.35 5.24 -19.26
C SER A 199 7.20 5.64 -20.72
N ASP A 200 7.94 6.66 -21.14
CA ASP A 200 7.99 7.06 -22.55
C ASP A 200 8.73 6.01 -23.41
N PHE A 201 9.41 5.05 -22.75
CA PHE A 201 10.09 3.92 -23.36
C PHE A 201 9.66 2.59 -22.73
N GLY A 202 9.07 1.71 -23.54
CA GLY A 202 8.84 0.30 -23.19
C GLY A 202 7.76 0.05 -22.14
N THR A 203 7.76 -1.17 -21.60
CA THR A 203 6.85 -1.62 -20.54
C THR A 203 7.39 -1.24 -19.17
N VAL A 204 6.49 -0.94 -18.23
CA VAL A 204 6.84 -0.69 -16.83
C VAL A 204 6.37 -1.85 -15.97
N ASP A 205 7.32 -2.49 -15.30
CA ASP A 205 7.04 -3.50 -14.30
C ASP A 205 6.75 -2.81 -12.97
N VAL A 206 5.74 -3.31 -12.24
CA VAL A 206 5.41 -2.81 -10.91
C VAL A 206 5.41 -3.93 -9.88
N GLU A 207 5.72 -3.58 -8.63
CA GLU A 207 5.67 -4.50 -7.51
C GLU A 207 5.14 -3.79 -6.27
N TRP A 208 4.08 -4.34 -5.68
CA TRP A 208 3.55 -3.93 -4.38
C TRP A 208 4.22 -4.68 -3.24
N LYS A 209 4.34 -4.03 -2.09
CA LYS A 209 4.80 -4.65 -0.86
C LYS A 209 4.13 -4.00 0.35
N GLN A 210 3.63 -4.82 1.26
CA GLN A 210 3.27 -4.32 2.59
C GLN A 210 4.56 -4.08 3.38
N ILE A 211 4.74 -2.84 3.85
CA ILE A 211 5.88 -2.41 4.66
C ILE A 211 5.61 -2.64 6.14
N SER A 212 4.40 -2.31 6.59
CA SER A 212 3.95 -2.48 7.96
C SER A 212 2.43 -2.64 8.05
N GLY A 213 1.95 -3.16 9.17
CA GLY A 213 0.54 -3.24 9.53
C GLY A 213 0.28 -4.21 10.67
N PRO A 214 -0.92 -4.18 11.30
CA PRO A 214 -1.31 -5.06 12.42
C PRO A 214 -1.23 -6.56 12.11
N ASN A 215 -1.36 -6.93 10.85
CA ASN A 215 -1.17 -8.29 10.33
C ASN A 215 -0.73 -8.22 8.87
N THR A 216 -0.41 -9.36 8.27
CA THR A 216 -0.22 -9.47 6.82
C THR A 216 -1.59 -9.39 6.11
N ALA A 217 -1.82 -8.31 5.38
CA ALA A 217 -2.96 -8.16 4.50
C ALA A 217 -2.85 -9.14 3.32
N VAL A 218 -3.99 -9.60 2.81
CA VAL A 218 -4.04 -10.40 1.59
C VAL A 218 -4.07 -9.45 0.39
N ILE A 219 -3.08 -9.59 -0.50
CA ILE A 219 -2.97 -8.87 -1.77
C ILE A 219 -3.23 -9.87 -2.90
N ASP A 220 -4.20 -9.57 -3.77
CA ASP A 220 -4.61 -10.47 -4.86
C ASP A 220 -3.57 -10.61 -5.98
N SER A 221 -2.83 -9.55 -6.29
CA SER A 221 -1.70 -9.57 -7.22
C SER A 221 -0.66 -8.53 -6.81
N TYR A 222 0.61 -8.95 -6.69
CA TYR A 222 1.70 -8.04 -6.35
C TYR A 222 2.20 -7.24 -7.56
N SER A 223 1.94 -7.70 -8.78
CA SER A 223 2.51 -7.12 -10.02
C SER A 223 1.51 -6.33 -10.87
N ASN A 224 0.30 -6.11 -10.37
CA ASN A 224 -0.71 -5.28 -11.03
C ASN A 224 -0.64 -3.83 -10.51
N GLN A 225 -0.87 -2.86 -11.39
CA GLN A 225 -1.00 -1.45 -10.99
C GLN A 225 -2.23 -1.22 -10.08
N ASN A 226 -3.28 -2.03 -10.24
CA ASN A 226 -4.48 -2.03 -9.39
C ASN A 226 -4.59 -3.35 -8.64
N ILE A 227 -4.76 -3.28 -7.33
CA ILE A 227 -4.82 -4.45 -6.44
C ILE A 227 -6.03 -4.38 -5.51
N ASN A 228 -6.49 -5.54 -5.07
CA ASN A 228 -7.48 -5.69 -4.01
C ASN A 228 -6.80 -6.14 -2.72
N LEU A 229 -7.15 -5.48 -1.62
CA LEU A 229 -6.73 -5.83 -0.27
C LEU A 229 -7.88 -6.51 0.47
N SER A 230 -7.56 -7.53 1.26
CA SER A 230 -8.49 -8.16 2.21
C SER A 230 -7.77 -8.61 3.48
N ASN A 231 -8.51 -9.16 4.44
CA ASN A 231 -7.98 -9.55 5.76
C ASN A 231 -7.37 -8.36 6.53
N LEU A 232 -7.94 -7.16 6.35
CA LEU A 232 -7.55 -5.96 7.07
C LEU A 232 -8.14 -5.97 8.48
N LYS A 233 -7.35 -5.51 9.46
CA LYS A 233 -7.71 -5.37 10.88
C LYS A 233 -7.56 -3.92 11.31
N LEU A 234 -8.19 -3.56 12.43
CA LEU A 234 -8.06 -2.23 13.03
C LEU A 234 -6.57 -1.87 13.16
N GLY A 235 -6.18 -0.70 12.64
CA GLY A 235 -4.80 -0.27 12.62
C GLY A 235 -4.37 0.38 11.30
N LYS A 236 -3.10 0.74 11.22
CA LYS A 236 -2.53 1.47 10.08
C LYS A 236 -1.59 0.58 9.29
N TYR A 237 -1.82 0.49 7.99
CA TYR A 237 -0.97 -0.23 7.04
C TYR A 237 -0.22 0.76 6.17
N ILE A 238 1.05 0.46 5.89
CA ILE A 238 1.84 1.16 4.88
C ILE A 238 2.14 0.19 3.75
N PHE A 239 1.68 0.51 2.56
CA PHE A 239 2.03 -0.22 1.34
C PHE A 239 2.97 0.62 0.50
N LYS A 240 3.97 -0.03 -0.10
CA LYS A 240 4.88 0.57 -1.08
C LYS A 240 4.63 -0.05 -2.44
N ILE A 241 4.59 0.77 -3.47
CA ILE A 241 4.70 0.34 -4.86
C ILE A 241 6.05 0.78 -5.41
N SER A 242 6.75 -0.14 -6.07
CA SER A 242 7.92 0.11 -6.91
C SER A 242 7.53 -0.02 -8.37
N ALA A 243 8.05 0.85 -9.24
CA ALA A 243 7.85 0.79 -10.68
C ALA A 243 9.19 0.97 -11.40
N THR A 244 9.48 0.12 -12.40
CA THR A 244 10.73 0.17 -13.16
C THR A 244 10.57 -0.19 -14.63
N ASN A 245 11.37 0.43 -15.48
CA ASN A 245 11.55 0.06 -16.89
C ASN A 245 12.91 -0.63 -17.14
N GLY A 246 13.59 -1.07 -16.09
CA GLY A 246 14.95 -1.64 -16.14
C GLY A 246 16.10 -0.62 -16.14
N ILE A 247 15.78 0.68 -16.24
CA ILE A 247 16.76 1.79 -16.24
C ILE A 247 16.52 2.71 -15.04
N ASP A 248 15.28 3.15 -14.86
CA ASP A 248 14.84 3.99 -13.73
C ASP A 248 13.93 3.19 -12.80
N ILE A 249 13.95 3.55 -11.51
CA ILE A 249 13.08 2.98 -10.48
C ILE A 249 12.45 4.13 -9.71
N GLN A 250 11.12 4.14 -9.65
CA GLN A 250 10.37 5.03 -8.76
C GLN A 250 9.66 4.22 -7.69
N GLU A 251 9.58 4.79 -6.48
CA GLU A 251 8.83 4.20 -5.38
C GLU A 251 7.86 5.22 -4.77
N LYS A 252 6.67 4.75 -4.38
CA LYS A 252 5.67 5.54 -3.65
C LYS A 252 5.07 4.71 -2.53
N ASN A 253 4.76 5.38 -1.42
CA ASN A 253 4.02 4.79 -0.31
C ASN A 253 2.57 5.28 -0.33
N VAL A 254 1.65 4.45 0.16
CA VAL A 254 0.25 4.80 0.45
C VAL A 254 -0.15 4.17 1.78
N THR A 255 -0.91 4.93 2.56
CA THR A 255 -1.42 4.50 3.86
C THR A 255 -2.86 4.00 3.72
N VAL A 256 -3.16 2.88 4.38
CA VAL A 256 -4.53 2.45 4.63
C VAL A 256 -4.76 2.43 6.14
N SER A 257 -5.58 3.35 6.62
CA SER A 257 -6.01 3.42 8.02
C SER A 257 -7.34 2.70 8.17
N VAL A 258 -7.34 1.58 8.89
CA VAL A 258 -8.56 0.86 9.25
C VAL A 258 -8.98 1.35 10.63
N VAL A 259 -10.13 2.01 10.68
CA VAL A 259 -10.74 2.56 11.89
C VAL A 259 -12.09 1.89 12.14
N THR A 260 -12.62 2.06 13.34
CA THR A 260 -14.03 1.78 13.61
C THR A 260 -14.92 2.74 12.83
N GLN A 261 -16.14 2.32 12.52
CA GLN A 261 -17.11 3.22 11.90
C GLN A 261 -17.46 4.34 12.89
N TYR A 262 -17.25 5.61 12.52
CA TYR A 262 -17.89 6.70 13.25
C TYR A 262 -19.38 6.63 12.92
N TYR A 263 -20.20 6.46 13.95
CA TYR A 263 -21.62 6.72 13.83
C TYR A 263 -21.80 8.24 13.84
N SER A 264 -22.21 8.83 12.71
CA SER A 264 -22.78 10.17 12.74
C SER A 264 -24.13 10.06 13.42
N ILE A 265 -24.17 10.42 14.70
CA ILE A 265 -25.42 10.55 15.45
C ILE A 265 -26.36 11.43 14.60
N PRO A 266 -27.56 10.96 14.22
CA PRO A 266 -28.53 11.80 13.50
C PRO A 266 -28.69 13.13 14.24
N GLU A 267 -28.76 14.25 13.53
CA GLU A 267 -29.11 15.53 14.16
C GLU A 267 -30.39 15.31 15.00
N ASN A 268 -30.26 15.42 16.33
CA ASN A 268 -31.29 15.20 17.36
C ASN A 268 -31.55 13.74 17.84
N GLY A 269 -30.71 12.75 17.56
CA GLY A 269 -30.77 11.43 18.22
C GLY A 269 -29.70 11.24 19.30
N GLU A 270 -29.89 10.28 20.20
CA GLU A 270 -28.78 9.77 21.03
C GLU A 270 -28.60 8.26 20.83
N LEU A 271 -27.34 7.87 20.68
CA LEU A 271 -26.91 6.50 20.48
C LEU A 271 -26.98 5.76 21.82
N ILE A 272 -27.78 4.69 21.88
CA ILE A 272 -27.79 3.80 23.05
C ILE A 272 -26.56 2.90 22.98
N ASP A 273 -26.31 2.30 21.82
CA ASP A 273 -25.10 1.52 21.57
C ASP A 273 -24.87 1.28 20.07
N ASN A 274 -23.62 1.31 19.62
CA ASN A 274 -23.19 0.90 18.27
C ASN A 274 -22.15 -0.23 18.29
N ILE A 275 -21.90 -0.83 19.46
CA ILE A 275 -21.12 -2.05 19.67
C ILE A 275 -19.69 -1.95 19.09
N SER A 276 -19.24 -0.73 18.78
CA SER A 276 -18.00 -0.49 18.03
C SER A 276 -16.76 -0.68 18.91
N ASP A 277 -16.94 -0.66 20.23
CA ASP A 277 -15.94 -1.05 21.23
C ASP A 277 -15.86 -2.57 21.45
N ASN A 278 -16.69 -3.35 20.75
CA ASN A 278 -16.77 -4.81 20.81
C ASN A 278 -16.89 -5.32 22.26
N ASN A 279 -17.74 -4.67 23.05
CA ASN A 279 -18.13 -5.14 24.38
C ASN A 279 -19.67 -5.17 24.51
N ILE A 280 -20.15 -5.60 25.69
CA ILE A 280 -21.60 -5.71 25.98
C ILE A 280 -22.16 -4.46 26.66
N ALA A 281 -21.34 -3.49 27.05
CA ALA A 281 -21.77 -2.30 27.75
C ALA A 281 -22.30 -1.26 26.76
N THR A 282 -23.46 -0.69 27.08
CA THR A 282 -24.06 0.36 26.27
C THR A 282 -23.50 1.74 26.63
N LEU A 283 -23.71 2.71 25.75
CA LEU A 283 -23.41 4.12 26.01
C LEU A 283 -24.33 4.73 27.09
N TRP A 284 -25.41 4.06 27.47
CA TRP A 284 -26.29 4.53 28.53
C TRP A 284 -25.99 3.88 29.88
N GLY A 285 -24.92 3.07 29.94
CA GLY A 285 -24.45 2.40 31.13
C GLY A 285 -25.18 1.10 31.46
N GLY A 286 -26.16 0.69 30.66
CA GLY A 286 -26.70 -0.67 30.68
C GLY A 286 -25.81 -1.66 29.93
N ALA A 287 -26.32 -2.87 29.70
CA ALA A 287 -25.59 -3.93 29.02
C ALA A 287 -26.49 -4.90 28.25
N TRP A 288 -25.91 -5.51 27.22
CA TRP A 288 -26.46 -6.61 26.44
C TRP A 288 -26.37 -7.95 27.18
N THR A 289 -27.46 -8.69 27.20
CA THR A 289 -27.59 -10.03 27.75
C THR A 289 -28.40 -10.92 26.82
N ILE A 290 -28.60 -12.18 27.21
CA ILE A 290 -29.41 -13.16 26.49
C ILE A 290 -30.55 -13.67 27.36
N PHE A 291 -31.55 -14.22 26.70
CA PHE A 291 -32.60 -15.02 27.33
C PHE A 291 -32.99 -16.19 26.42
N ASP A 292 -33.54 -17.23 27.03
CA ASP A 292 -34.03 -18.43 26.38
C ASP A 292 -35.26 -18.99 27.10
N ASP A 293 -35.80 -20.08 26.57
CA ASP A 293 -36.96 -20.80 27.09
C ASP A 293 -36.62 -21.87 28.14
N SER A 294 -35.39 -21.90 28.67
CA SER A 294 -34.95 -22.94 29.62
C SER A 294 -35.76 -22.94 30.92
N LYS A 295 -36.17 -21.75 31.39
CA LYS A 295 -37.04 -21.60 32.58
C LYS A 295 -38.44 -22.18 32.36
N ASP A 296 -38.85 -22.31 31.11
CA ASP A 296 -40.14 -22.82 30.65
C ASP A 296 -40.05 -24.26 30.16
N LYS A 297 -38.93 -24.94 30.46
CA LYS A 297 -38.62 -26.32 30.06
C LYS A 297 -38.45 -26.50 28.55
N GLY A 298 -38.20 -25.40 27.83
CA GLY A 298 -37.61 -25.44 26.51
C GLY A 298 -36.14 -25.87 26.56
N ALA A 299 -35.59 -26.15 25.39
CA ALA A 299 -34.21 -26.60 25.23
C ALA A 299 -33.48 -25.74 24.18
N SER A 300 -33.97 -24.54 23.90
CA SER A 300 -33.32 -23.62 22.97
C SER A 300 -31.95 -23.22 23.50
N ILE A 301 -31.02 -23.02 22.59
CA ILE A 301 -29.64 -22.62 22.89
C ILE A 301 -29.36 -21.31 22.16
N ILE A 302 -28.69 -20.39 22.84
CA ILE A 302 -28.20 -19.14 22.27
C ILE A 302 -26.78 -18.86 22.76
N THR A 303 -26.00 -18.11 21.98
CA THR A 303 -24.66 -17.64 22.35
C THR A 303 -24.66 -16.98 23.74
N ASP A 304 -23.68 -17.33 24.57
CA ASP A 304 -23.51 -16.72 25.90
C ASP A 304 -23.30 -15.20 25.79
N ALA A 305 -23.80 -14.45 26.77
CA ALA A 305 -23.73 -12.98 26.82
C ALA A 305 -22.30 -12.43 26.57
N ASN A 306 -21.28 -13.02 27.22
CA ASN A 306 -19.88 -12.57 27.08
C ASN A 306 -19.30 -12.76 25.66
N ASN A 307 -19.96 -13.57 24.83
CA ASN A 307 -19.56 -13.86 23.46
C ASN A 307 -20.46 -13.19 22.42
N LEU A 308 -21.43 -12.37 22.86
CA LEU A 308 -22.28 -11.60 21.94
C LEU A 308 -21.48 -10.59 21.10
N PRO A 309 -20.53 -9.80 21.65
CA PRO A 309 -19.81 -8.81 20.86
C PRO A 309 -18.81 -9.51 19.95
N ALA A 310 -19.16 -9.61 18.67
CA ALA A 310 -18.30 -10.22 17.67
C ALA A 310 -18.41 -9.42 16.37
N ASN A 311 -17.26 -9.07 15.80
CA ASN A 311 -17.18 -8.22 14.62
C ASN A 311 -17.87 -6.85 14.79
N GLN A 312 -17.80 -6.25 16.00
CA GLN A 312 -18.43 -4.96 16.32
C GLN A 312 -19.95 -4.94 16.13
N THR A 313 -20.60 -6.08 16.32
CA THR A 313 -22.06 -6.21 16.39
C THR A 313 -22.39 -7.12 17.56
N ILE A 314 -23.62 -7.05 18.07
CA ILE A 314 -24.18 -8.18 18.81
C ILE A 314 -24.45 -9.28 17.81
N LEU A 315 -23.80 -10.43 17.95
CA LEU A 315 -24.00 -11.62 17.12
C LEU A 315 -24.39 -12.78 18.02
N ALA A 316 -25.65 -13.18 17.94
CA ALA A 316 -26.14 -14.36 18.66
C ALA A 316 -26.45 -15.49 17.67
N SER A 317 -25.71 -16.59 17.80
CA SER A 317 -26.07 -17.86 17.17
C SER A 317 -27.10 -18.57 18.03
N TYR A 318 -28.14 -19.14 17.41
CA TYR A 318 -29.20 -19.80 18.14
C TYR A 318 -29.66 -21.11 17.49
N THR A 319 -30.24 -21.99 18.30
CA THR A 319 -31.04 -23.14 17.89
C THR A 319 -32.30 -23.19 18.74
N LEU A 320 -33.45 -23.30 18.08
CA LEU A 320 -34.76 -23.42 18.71
C LEU A 320 -35.09 -24.90 18.93
N ASP A 321 -35.30 -25.27 20.18
CA ASP A 321 -35.75 -26.60 20.57
C ASP A 321 -36.86 -26.48 21.60
N LYS A 322 -38.04 -27.00 21.23
CA LYS A 322 -39.24 -26.96 22.05
C LYS A 322 -39.06 -27.71 23.37
N GLY A 323 -38.19 -28.73 23.45
CA GLY A 323 -38.06 -29.54 24.65
C GLY A 323 -39.42 -30.05 25.16
N ALA A 324 -39.74 -29.77 26.42
CA ALA A 324 -41.03 -30.07 27.05
C ALA A 324 -42.00 -28.87 27.08
N TRP A 325 -41.61 -27.74 26.48
CA TRP A 325 -42.47 -26.56 26.37
C TRP A 325 -43.67 -26.82 25.46
N GLN A 326 -44.82 -26.20 25.75
CA GLN A 326 -46.05 -26.46 24.99
C GLN A 326 -46.25 -25.51 23.79
N TYR A 327 -45.66 -24.31 23.84
CA TYR A 327 -45.72 -23.32 22.76
C TYR A 327 -44.49 -23.43 21.86
N ASN A 328 -44.33 -22.48 20.93
CA ASN A 328 -43.11 -22.43 20.12
C ASN A 328 -41.91 -22.12 21.04
N PRO A 329 -40.75 -22.78 20.83
CA PRO A 329 -39.51 -22.40 21.48
C PRO A 329 -39.14 -20.95 21.17
N TYR A 330 -38.35 -20.35 22.06
CA TYR A 330 -37.86 -18.99 21.90
C TYR A 330 -36.50 -18.78 22.56
N CYS A 331 -35.77 -17.81 22.01
CA CYS A 331 -34.59 -17.22 22.62
C CYS A 331 -34.36 -15.84 22.01
N GLY A 332 -33.42 -15.09 22.57
CA GLY A 332 -33.07 -13.79 22.01
C GLY A 332 -32.02 -13.04 22.80
N VAL A 333 -31.74 -11.85 22.30
CA VAL A 333 -30.84 -10.89 22.93
C VAL A 333 -31.66 -9.75 23.52
N GLU A 334 -31.21 -9.20 24.63
CA GLU A 334 -31.85 -8.07 25.30
C GLU A 334 -30.79 -7.06 25.72
N VAL A 335 -31.19 -5.80 25.89
CA VAL A 335 -30.31 -4.71 26.29
C VAL A 335 -30.99 -3.88 27.37
N SER A 336 -30.36 -3.85 28.55
CA SER A 336 -30.78 -2.94 29.62
C SER A 336 -30.35 -1.51 29.28
N LEU A 337 -31.18 -0.53 29.66
CA LEU A 337 -30.87 0.89 29.40
C LEU A 337 -29.94 1.49 30.45
N GLN A 338 -29.94 0.95 31.67
CA GLN A 338 -29.07 1.38 32.77
C GLN A 338 -28.60 0.19 33.59
N LYS A 339 -27.42 0.29 34.20
CA LYS A 339 -26.86 -0.71 35.12
C LYS A 339 -27.77 -1.04 36.31
N SER A 340 -28.54 -0.05 36.77
CA SER A 340 -29.45 -0.18 37.91
C SER A 340 -30.59 -1.16 37.66
N GLY A 341 -30.98 -1.36 36.40
CA GLY A 341 -32.21 -2.06 36.03
C GLY A 341 -33.49 -1.25 36.29
N GLU A 342 -33.34 0.00 36.76
CA GLU A 342 -34.46 0.93 36.96
C GLU A 342 -34.94 1.50 35.62
N PRO A 343 -36.21 1.94 35.54
CA PRO A 343 -36.73 2.57 34.34
C PRO A 343 -35.93 3.78 33.87
N PHE A 344 -35.79 3.92 32.55
CA PHE A 344 -35.25 5.09 31.88
C PHE A 344 -36.39 5.91 31.26
N ASP A 345 -36.38 7.24 31.46
CA ASP A 345 -37.36 8.13 30.84
C ASP A 345 -37.06 8.34 29.34
N LEU A 346 -37.82 7.67 28.50
CA LEU A 346 -37.77 7.78 27.04
C LEU A 346 -38.88 8.69 26.49
N SER A 347 -39.45 9.60 27.28
CA SER A 347 -40.54 10.47 26.82
C SER A 347 -40.16 11.35 25.63
N SER A 348 -38.90 11.82 25.58
CA SER A 348 -38.32 12.55 24.46
C SER A 348 -37.98 11.67 23.26
N CYS A 349 -37.94 10.35 23.44
CA CYS A 349 -37.69 9.42 22.35
C CYS A 349 -38.89 9.40 21.39
N GLU A 350 -38.68 9.88 20.17
CA GLU A 350 -39.67 9.85 19.09
C GLU A 350 -39.86 8.44 18.55
N LYS A 351 -38.76 7.69 18.39
CA LYS A 351 -38.73 6.32 17.87
C LYS A 351 -37.41 5.63 18.20
N ILE A 352 -37.43 4.29 18.16
CA ILE A 352 -36.22 3.47 18.26
C ILE A 352 -35.77 3.07 16.85
N THR A 353 -34.48 3.16 16.59
CA THR A 353 -33.90 2.66 15.33
C THR A 353 -32.72 1.74 15.63
N TYR A 354 -32.54 0.71 14.80
CA TYR A 354 -31.38 -0.18 14.85
C TYR A 354 -31.14 -0.78 13.47
N LYS A 355 -29.95 -1.34 13.25
CA LYS A 355 -29.65 -2.20 12.11
C LYS A 355 -29.66 -3.65 12.54
N TYR A 356 -30.11 -4.53 11.65
CA TYR A 356 -30.04 -5.97 11.90
C TYR A 356 -29.81 -6.77 10.62
N LYS A 357 -29.36 -8.00 10.82
CA LYS A 357 -29.31 -9.08 9.82
C LYS A 357 -29.64 -10.38 10.54
N GLY A 358 -30.66 -11.10 10.10
CA GLY A 358 -31.11 -12.29 10.81
C GLY A 358 -32.55 -12.71 10.54
N PRO A 359 -33.11 -13.63 11.34
CA PRO A 359 -34.46 -14.14 11.18
C PRO A 359 -35.53 -13.07 11.46
N ALA A 360 -36.77 -13.41 11.14
CA ALA A 360 -37.90 -12.68 11.68
C ALA A 360 -37.89 -12.78 13.21
N HIS A 361 -38.18 -11.68 13.88
CA HIS A 361 -38.14 -11.56 15.34
C HIS A 361 -39.19 -10.59 15.85
N GLU A 362 -39.50 -10.65 17.13
CA GLU A 362 -40.28 -9.63 17.83
C GLU A 362 -39.32 -8.63 18.46
N PHE A 363 -39.43 -7.35 18.10
CA PHE A 363 -38.85 -6.27 18.88
C PHE A 363 -39.80 -5.93 20.02
N ARG A 364 -39.28 -5.87 21.25
CA ARG A 364 -40.08 -5.66 22.47
C ARG A 364 -39.50 -4.54 23.29
N ALA A 365 -40.38 -3.72 23.85
CA ALA A 365 -40.06 -2.72 24.85
C ALA A 365 -40.63 -3.19 26.19
N GLU A 366 -39.76 -3.46 27.17
CA GLU A 366 -40.16 -4.05 28.43
C GLU A 366 -40.32 -2.96 29.49
N MET A 367 -41.51 -2.90 30.07
CA MET A 367 -41.85 -1.98 31.16
C MET A 367 -41.67 -2.67 32.51
N SER A 368 -41.24 -1.91 33.54
CA SER A 368 -41.00 -2.49 34.88
C SER A 368 -42.27 -3.05 35.53
N ILE A 369 -43.44 -2.53 35.16
CA ILE A 369 -44.73 -3.00 35.68
C ILE A 369 -45.16 -4.37 35.12
N ILE A 370 -44.57 -4.83 34.01
CA ILE A 370 -44.96 -6.08 33.35
C ILE A 370 -44.22 -7.26 33.99
N ASN A 371 -45.00 -8.18 34.58
CA ASN A 371 -44.47 -9.34 35.34
C ASN A 371 -44.93 -10.69 34.76
N ASP A 372 -45.73 -10.68 33.70
CA ASP A 372 -46.37 -11.85 33.07
C ASP A 372 -45.93 -12.09 31.62
N TYR A 373 -44.84 -11.42 31.21
CA TYR A 373 -44.19 -11.50 29.90
C TYR A 373 -45.02 -10.98 28.72
N ASP A 374 -46.18 -10.35 28.97
CA ASP A 374 -46.97 -9.70 27.92
C ASP A 374 -46.45 -8.31 27.58
N TYR A 375 -45.26 -8.25 26.97
CA TYR A 375 -44.59 -6.99 26.63
C TYR A 375 -45.20 -6.32 25.40
N HIS A 376 -45.13 -4.98 25.34
CA HIS A 376 -45.42 -4.23 24.12
C HIS A 376 -44.40 -4.55 23.04
N LYS A 377 -44.88 -5.07 21.90
CA LYS A 377 -44.04 -5.64 20.87
C LYS A 377 -44.53 -5.37 19.46
N THR A 378 -43.64 -5.54 18.50
CA THR A 378 -43.97 -5.54 17.07
C THR A 378 -43.12 -6.56 16.32
N ALA A 379 -43.67 -7.11 15.25
CA ALA A 379 -42.99 -8.11 14.42
C ALA A 379 -42.08 -7.44 13.39
N VAL A 380 -40.85 -7.91 13.30
CA VAL A 380 -39.85 -7.45 12.34
C VAL A 380 -39.52 -8.62 11.40
N PRO A 381 -39.58 -8.43 10.07
CA PRO A 381 -39.41 -9.52 9.12
C PRO A 381 -37.97 -10.05 9.07
N LEU A 382 -37.75 -11.17 8.38
CA LEU A 382 -36.41 -11.70 8.11
C LEU A 382 -35.63 -10.76 7.18
N ALA A 383 -34.34 -10.57 7.44
CA ALA A 383 -33.43 -9.83 6.58
C ALA A 383 -32.09 -10.58 6.39
N THR A 384 -31.75 -10.88 5.14
CA THR A 384 -30.48 -11.55 4.77
C THR A 384 -29.32 -10.58 4.58
N ASN A 385 -29.60 -9.29 4.43
CA ASN A 385 -28.63 -8.20 4.36
C ASN A 385 -28.88 -7.23 5.52
N TRP A 386 -27.84 -6.49 5.91
CA TRP A 386 -27.96 -5.40 6.89
C TRP A 386 -29.08 -4.43 6.52
N THR A 387 -30.08 -4.34 7.39
CA THR A 387 -31.31 -3.58 7.17
C THR A 387 -31.55 -2.67 8.36
N SER A 388 -31.88 -1.40 8.09
CA SER A 388 -32.29 -0.45 9.14
C SER A 388 -33.77 -0.58 9.43
N VAL A 389 -34.11 -0.60 10.72
CA VAL A 389 -35.47 -0.65 11.24
C VAL A 389 -35.77 0.65 11.98
N SER A 390 -37.00 1.13 11.86
CA SER A 390 -37.53 2.23 12.66
C SER A 390 -38.81 1.75 13.32
N ILE A 391 -38.80 1.69 14.66
CA ILE A 391 -39.93 1.28 15.48
C ILE A 391 -40.58 2.53 16.05
N ASN A 392 -41.81 2.78 15.62
CA ASN A 392 -42.61 3.84 16.20
C ASN A 392 -43.35 3.31 17.44
N TRP A 393 -43.46 4.13 18.48
CA TRP A 393 -44.07 3.70 19.75
C TRP A 393 -45.53 3.21 19.62
N ASN A 394 -46.27 3.73 18.62
CA ASN A 394 -47.64 3.32 18.34
C ASN A 394 -47.76 1.96 17.63
N GLU A 395 -46.64 1.38 17.17
CA GLU A 395 -46.58 0.04 16.58
C GLU A 395 -46.44 -1.04 17.67
N LEU A 396 -46.09 -0.66 18.90
CA LEU A 396 -45.86 -1.56 20.01
C LEU A 396 -47.16 -1.84 20.75
N THR A 397 -47.63 -3.09 20.70
CA THR A 397 -48.89 -3.53 21.32
C THR A 397 -48.69 -4.77 22.17
N GLN A 398 -49.52 -4.93 23.21
CA GLN A 398 -49.63 -6.18 23.99
C GLN A 398 -50.48 -7.23 23.25
N ASP A 399 -50.36 -8.51 23.63
CA ASP A 399 -51.21 -9.56 23.08
C ASP A 399 -52.61 -9.46 23.70
N PRO A 400 -53.69 -9.31 22.91
CA PRO A 400 -55.03 -9.16 23.45
C PRO A 400 -55.57 -10.40 24.18
N ASN A 401 -54.88 -11.55 24.10
CA ASN A 401 -55.31 -12.82 24.68
C ASN A 401 -54.33 -13.38 25.72
N TRP A 402 -53.29 -12.64 26.11
CA TRP A 402 -52.29 -13.08 27.09
C TRP A 402 -51.99 -11.98 28.10
N GLY A 403 -51.69 -12.36 29.35
CA GLY A 403 -51.27 -11.41 30.38
C GLY A 403 -52.30 -10.36 30.80
N THR A 404 -51.79 -9.36 31.51
CA THR A 404 -52.53 -8.21 32.06
C THR A 404 -52.35 -7.02 31.13
N ASP A 405 -53.46 -6.53 30.57
CA ASP A 405 -53.47 -5.29 29.79
C ASP A 405 -53.10 -4.10 30.69
N VAL A 406 -51.93 -3.49 30.44
CA VAL A 406 -51.46 -2.29 31.14
C VAL A 406 -51.69 -1.02 30.31
N GLY A 407 -52.43 -1.13 29.20
CA GLY A 407 -52.80 -0.03 28.32
C GLY A 407 -51.70 0.36 27.33
N SER A 408 -51.68 1.63 26.93
CA SER A 408 -50.65 2.16 26.02
C SER A 408 -49.29 2.21 26.70
N ILE A 409 -48.23 1.99 25.91
CA ILE A 409 -46.86 1.97 26.41
C ILE A 409 -46.49 3.27 27.14
N ASN A 410 -45.99 3.15 28.37
CA ASN A 410 -45.49 4.27 29.16
C ASN A 410 -43.98 4.41 28.95
N LYS A 411 -43.56 5.41 28.17
CA LYS A 411 -42.14 5.65 27.85
C LYS A 411 -41.29 6.03 29.06
N MET A 412 -41.89 6.46 30.18
CA MET A 412 -41.16 6.72 31.42
C MET A 412 -40.78 5.45 32.18
N ASP A 413 -41.33 4.30 31.80
CA ASP A 413 -41.23 3.05 32.55
C ASP A 413 -40.42 1.95 31.82
N ILE A 414 -39.60 2.32 30.84
CA ILE A 414 -38.87 1.34 30.01
C ILE A 414 -37.57 0.93 30.68
N ILE A 415 -37.38 -0.38 30.91
CA ILE A 415 -36.18 -0.92 31.55
C ILE A 415 -35.19 -1.54 30.53
N LYS A 416 -35.72 -2.12 29.45
CA LYS A 416 -34.92 -2.78 28.42
C LYS A 416 -35.65 -2.91 27.08
N PHE A 417 -34.87 -3.18 26.05
CA PHE A 417 -35.36 -3.67 24.76
C PHE A 417 -34.91 -5.11 24.54
N SER A 418 -35.70 -5.89 23.80
CA SER A 418 -35.32 -7.26 23.46
C SER A 418 -35.78 -7.69 22.07
N TRP A 419 -35.01 -8.60 21.48
CA TRP A 419 -35.21 -9.15 20.15
C TRP A 419 -35.41 -10.66 20.26
N GLN A 420 -36.67 -11.09 20.27
CA GLN A 420 -37.03 -12.49 20.44
C GLN A 420 -37.20 -13.19 19.09
N VAL A 421 -36.49 -14.29 18.90
CA VAL A 421 -36.74 -15.23 17.81
C VAL A 421 -37.63 -16.36 18.35
N SER A 422 -38.75 -16.63 17.68
CA SER A 422 -39.61 -17.77 18.00
C SER A 422 -40.21 -18.39 16.74
N ALA A 423 -40.13 -19.71 16.67
CA ALA A 423 -40.67 -20.53 15.59
C ALA A 423 -40.83 -21.98 16.08
N ALA A 424 -41.50 -22.85 15.33
CA ALA A 424 -41.68 -24.26 15.72
C ALA A 424 -40.33 -25.01 15.85
N SER A 425 -39.34 -24.64 15.02
CA SER A 425 -37.94 -25.08 15.07
C SER A 425 -37.09 -24.16 14.19
N GLY A 426 -35.76 -24.24 14.30
CA GLY A 426 -34.84 -23.52 13.41
C GLY A 426 -33.51 -23.21 14.09
N SER A 427 -32.51 -22.83 13.30
CA SER A 427 -31.23 -22.32 13.79
C SER A 427 -30.73 -21.23 12.86
N GLY A 428 -29.85 -20.36 13.37
CA GLY A 428 -29.31 -19.25 12.61
C GLY A 428 -28.54 -18.26 13.46
N THR A 429 -28.35 -17.06 12.93
CA THR A 429 -27.75 -15.93 13.64
C THR A 429 -28.68 -14.73 13.59
N ILE A 430 -28.73 -13.97 14.69
CA ILE A 430 -29.27 -12.62 14.73
C ILE A 430 -28.14 -11.65 15.05
N GLU A 431 -27.96 -10.67 14.19
CA GLU A 431 -26.97 -9.60 14.32
C GLU A 431 -27.68 -8.26 14.54
N ILE A 432 -27.24 -7.47 15.51
CA ILE A 432 -27.83 -6.18 15.89
C ILE A 432 -26.74 -5.13 16.09
N ASP A 433 -26.97 -3.96 15.51
CA ASP A 433 -26.04 -2.83 15.54
C ASP A 433 -26.80 -1.48 15.52
N ASP A 434 -26.11 -0.37 15.79
CA ASP A 434 -26.61 1.01 15.70
C ASP A 434 -27.93 1.29 16.47
N LEU A 435 -28.07 0.74 17.68
CA LEU A 435 -29.24 0.98 18.52
C LEU A 435 -29.29 2.44 18.97
N THR A 436 -30.33 3.14 18.52
CA THR A 436 -30.48 4.58 18.68
C THR A 436 -31.88 4.93 19.14
N CYS A 437 -31.97 5.90 20.04
CA CYS A 437 -33.22 6.55 20.39
C CYS A 437 -33.24 7.95 19.77
N VAL A 438 -34.12 8.16 18.79
CA VAL A 438 -34.21 9.44 18.07
C VAL A 438 -35.02 10.43 18.91
N GLY A 439 -34.54 11.66 19.07
CA GLY A 439 -35.22 12.72 19.82
C GLY A 439 -34.89 12.81 21.30
N ALA A 440 -34.22 11.80 21.88
CA ALA A 440 -33.87 11.83 23.29
C ALA A 440 -32.55 12.55 23.58
N THR A 441 -32.51 13.21 24.74
CA THR A 441 -31.29 13.42 25.50
C THR A 441 -31.13 12.23 26.43
N GLY A 442 -30.25 11.30 26.10
CA GLY A 442 -29.84 10.22 26.97
C GLY A 442 -29.04 10.73 28.17
N PRO A 443 -28.51 9.82 28.99
CA PRO A 443 -27.78 10.21 30.19
C PRO A 443 -26.50 10.94 29.78
N SER A 444 -26.18 12.07 30.44
CA SER A 444 -24.93 12.81 30.24
C SER A 444 -23.73 12.00 30.75
N VAL A 445 -23.41 10.89 30.10
CA VAL A 445 -22.19 10.11 30.29
C VAL A 445 -21.23 10.52 29.19
N ALA A 446 -20.26 11.36 29.53
CA ALA A 446 -19.15 11.61 28.62
C ALA A 446 -18.35 10.32 28.49
N PHE A 447 -18.34 9.71 27.30
CA PHE A 447 -17.46 8.58 27.06
C PHE A 447 -16.03 9.10 26.95
N PRO A 448 -15.08 8.56 27.74
CA PRO A 448 -13.68 8.91 27.54
C PRO A 448 -13.27 8.46 26.13
N PRO A 449 -12.43 9.23 25.42
CA PRO A 449 -11.94 8.83 24.12
C PRO A 449 -11.14 7.52 24.24
N VAL A 450 -11.29 6.66 23.23
CA VAL A 450 -10.51 5.43 23.09
C VAL A 450 -9.15 5.81 22.53
N ALA A 451 -8.10 5.62 23.34
CA ALA A 451 -6.72 5.85 22.91
C ALA A 451 -6.20 4.63 22.14
N TYR A 452 -5.61 4.86 20.96
CA TYR A 452 -4.84 3.87 20.21
C TYR A 452 -3.41 4.40 20.04
N ALA A 453 -2.46 3.76 20.70
CA ALA A 453 -1.06 4.21 20.77
C ALA A 453 -0.19 3.75 19.59
N GLY A 454 -0.75 3.00 18.63
CA GLY A 454 0.04 2.31 17.61
C GLY A 454 0.47 0.91 18.04
N GLU A 455 1.02 0.15 17.09
CA GLU A 455 1.68 -1.13 17.35
C GLU A 455 3.06 -0.92 17.97
N ASP A 456 3.57 -1.92 18.69
CA ASP A 456 4.94 -1.93 19.21
C ASP A 456 5.96 -1.93 18.07
N PHE A 457 7.04 -1.16 18.21
CA PHE A 457 8.14 -1.14 17.23
C PHE A 457 9.51 -0.92 17.85
N SER A 458 10.53 -1.46 17.19
CA SER A 458 11.94 -1.24 17.53
C SER A 458 12.51 -0.11 16.69
N VAL A 459 13.34 0.73 17.30
CA VAL A 459 13.93 1.90 16.65
C VAL A 459 15.43 1.69 16.55
N ALA A 460 15.97 1.64 15.32
CA ALA A 460 17.41 1.53 15.08
C ALA A 460 18.13 2.90 15.12
N ASN A 461 17.35 3.99 14.99
CA ASN A 461 17.82 5.37 15.03
C ASN A 461 17.61 5.99 16.42
N THR A 462 18.07 7.22 16.64
CA THR A 462 17.86 7.95 17.90
C THR A 462 16.49 8.65 18.03
N SER A 463 15.58 8.47 17.06
CA SER A 463 14.26 9.12 17.07
C SER A 463 13.14 8.22 16.54
N ALA A 464 11.94 8.41 17.09
CA ALA A 464 10.73 7.66 16.80
C ALA A 464 9.54 8.62 16.68
N ILE A 465 8.56 8.28 15.84
CA ILE A 465 7.28 8.99 15.76
C ILE A 465 6.21 8.08 16.37
N LEU A 466 5.52 8.58 17.39
CA LEU A 466 4.34 7.93 17.95
C LEU A 466 3.10 8.45 17.22
N ASP A 467 2.24 7.55 16.77
CA ASP A 467 1.09 7.89 15.93
C ASP A 467 -0.20 7.46 16.63
N GLY A 468 -0.85 8.43 17.27
CA GLY A 468 -2.12 8.23 17.96
C GLY A 468 -3.34 8.45 17.08
N SER A 469 -3.16 8.69 15.77
CA SER A 469 -4.23 9.18 14.86
C SER A 469 -5.43 8.23 14.71
N LEU A 470 -5.31 6.98 15.14
CA LEU A 470 -6.42 6.03 15.19
C LEU A 470 -7.23 6.08 16.50
N SER A 471 -6.80 6.89 17.48
CA SER A 471 -7.62 7.17 18.66
C SER A 471 -8.89 7.88 18.23
N PHE A 472 -9.98 7.64 18.95
CA PHE A 472 -11.28 8.19 18.57
C PHE A 472 -12.16 8.46 19.79
N ASP A 473 -13.06 9.42 19.66
CA ASP A 473 -14.17 9.61 20.57
C ASP A 473 -15.41 8.95 19.97
N MET A 474 -16.12 8.15 20.77
CA MET A 474 -17.28 7.39 20.28
C MET A 474 -18.44 8.31 19.88
N GLU A 475 -18.47 9.54 20.42
CA GLU A 475 -19.44 10.58 20.09
C GLU A 475 -18.95 11.47 18.93
N GLY A 476 -17.80 11.14 18.31
CA GLY A 476 -17.22 11.87 17.18
C GLY A 476 -16.63 13.24 17.53
N ARG A 477 -16.43 13.54 18.82
CA ARG A 477 -15.84 14.80 19.26
C ARG A 477 -14.35 14.87 18.92
N ASN A 478 -13.83 16.08 18.81
CA ASN A 478 -12.39 16.29 18.66
C ASN A 478 -11.64 15.81 19.91
N ILE A 479 -10.59 15.02 19.70
CA ILE A 479 -9.72 14.53 20.76
C ILE A 479 -8.36 15.22 20.74
N SER A 480 -7.69 15.26 21.89
CA SER A 480 -6.31 15.73 22.04
C SER A 480 -5.41 14.60 22.51
N TYR A 481 -4.15 14.60 22.07
CA TYR A 481 -3.18 13.55 22.39
C TYR A 481 -2.22 14.01 23.50
N ILE A 482 -1.97 13.13 24.47
CA ILE A 482 -0.94 13.30 25.51
C ILE A 482 -0.08 12.03 25.52
N TRP A 483 1.23 12.17 25.37
CA TRP A 483 2.19 11.07 25.42
C TRP A 483 3.06 11.17 26.68
N SER A 484 3.28 10.06 27.37
CA SER A 484 4.15 9.97 28.56
C SER A 484 5.04 8.74 28.50
N GLN A 485 6.33 8.90 28.79
CA GLN A 485 7.25 7.77 28.98
C GLN A 485 7.00 7.14 30.35
N ILE A 486 6.67 5.85 30.38
CA ILE A 486 6.29 5.12 31.61
C ILE A 486 7.39 4.23 32.20
N ALA A 487 8.46 3.96 31.43
CA ALA A 487 9.61 3.18 31.89
C ALA A 487 10.89 3.50 31.08
N GLU A 488 12.05 3.37 31.72
CA GLU A 488 13.38 3.38 31.08
C GLU A 488 14.09 2.08 31.45
N ILE A 489 14.52 1.30 30.45
CA ILE A 489 15.34 0.11 30.68
C ILE A 489 16.78 0.48 30.29
N GLN A 490 17.63 0.74 31.29
CA GLN A 490 19.06 0.87 31.05
C GLN A 490 19.64 -0.53 30.82
N GLN A 491 20.03 -0.84 29.57
CA GLN A 491 20.88 -2.00 29.30
C GLN A 491 22.26 -1.76 29.94
N HIS A 492 22.47 -2.34 31.13
CA HIS A 492 23.80 -2.50 31.69
C HIS A 492 24.63 -3.39 30.75
N GLN A 493 25.56 -2.80 30.00
CA GLN A 493 26.65 -3.56 29.40
C GLN A 493 27.54 -4.09 30.54
N SER A 494 27.37 -5.35 30.88
CA SER A 494 28.36 -6.09 31.67
C SER A 494 29.64 -6.22 30.85
N LYS A 495 30.63 -5.37 31.12
CA LYS A 495 32.03 -5.64 30.76
C LYS A 495 32.46 -6.89 31.51
N ILE A 496 32.58 -8.00 30.79
CA ILE A 496 33.38 -9.15 31.23
C ILE A 496 34.84 -8.72 31.00
N LEU A 497 35.59 -8.61 32.10
CA LEU A 497 37.05 -8.49 32.12
C LEU A 497 37.69 -9.86 31.93
#